data_AF-A0A7S4VTF0-F1
#
_entry.id   AF-A0A7S4VTF0-F1
#
_cell.length_a   1.000
_cell.length_b   1.000
_cell.length_c   1.000
_cell.angle_alpha   90.00
_cell.angle_beta   90.00
_cell.angle_gamma   90.00
#
_symmetry.space_group_name_H-M   'P 1'
#
loop_
_entity.id
_entity.type
_entity.pdbx_description
1 polymer ?
#
loop_
_entity_poly.entity_id
_entity_poly.type
_entity_poly.pdbx_seq_one_letter_code
_entity_poly.pdbx_strand_id
1 'polypeptide(L)'
;MGRALRVVGGLTGDVLCTVDAGPSLTVHGLKEAVEREAGIPFLTQLLLAGDQRLHDSDVLTEALDARDCAGPAVVTLLRLDPAKVSALELARRGGPLSTLDEAYSLDRDVVLAAVARNGYALGWAAPRFRSDREVVLAATRSWCGALQLAAKELQRDPELLRAAGARR
;
A
#
# COMPACT_ATOMS: atom_id res chain seq x y z
N MET A 1 0.48 7.11 27.31
CA MET A 1 0.71 8.50 26.88
C MET A 1 1.12 8.43 25.42
N GLY A 2 0.27 8.90 24.51
CA GLY A 2 0.58 8.90 23.07
C GLY A 2 1.55 10.02 22.72
N ARG A 3 2.32 9.85 21.64
CA ARG A 3 3.25 10.86 21.13
C ARG A 3 2.53 11.67 20.06
N ALA A 4 2.52 13.00 20.15
CA ALA A 4 1.91 13.82 19.10
C ALA A 4 2.72 13.71 17.78
N LEU A 5 2.04 13.28 16.72
CA LEU A 5 2.56 13.09 15.36
C LEU A 5 2.13 14.29 14.50
N ARG A 6 3.08 14.96 13.87
CA ARG A 6 2.81 16.08 12.96
C ARG A 6 2.92 15.61 11.52
N VAL A 7 1.83 15.71 10.78
CA VAL A 7 1.84 15.43 9.34
C VAL A 7 2.10 16.75 8.60
N VAL A 8 3.18 16.79 7.84
CA VAL A 8 3.59 17.97 7.07
C VAL A 8 3.46 17.73 5.58
N GLY A 9 3.04 18.74 4.82
CA GLY A 9 3.01 18.66 3.37
C GLY A 9 4.43 18.68 2.80
N GLY A 10 4.84 17.65 2.06
CA GLY A 10 6.22 17.53 1.59
C GLY A 10 6.68 18.61 0.60
N LEU A 11 5.72 19.27 -0.08
CA LEU A 11 6.02 20.36 -1.01
C LEU A 11 5.87 21.75 -0.39
N THR A 12 5.09 21.89 0.68
CA THR A 12 4.80 23.21 1.29
C THR A 12 5.48 23.42 2.64
N GLY A 13 5.85 22.34 3.33
CA GLY A 13 6.39 22.39 4.70
C GLY A 13 5.34 22.68 5.78
N ASP A 14 4.09 22.94 5.39
CA ASP A 14 3.01 23.27 6.31
C ASP A 14 2.56 22.05 7.10
N VAL A 15 2.20 22.25 8.37
CA VAL A 15 1.54 21.22 9.18
C VAL A 15 0.11 21.08 8.70
N LEU A 16 -0.21 19.94 8.10
CA LEU A 16 -1.56 19.62 7.60
C LEU A 16 -2.47 19.18 8.74
N CYS A 17 -1.97 18.29 9.60
CA CYS A 17 -2.71 17.84 10.78
C CYS A 17 -1.76 17.34 11.87
N THR A 18 -2.26 17.31 13.11
CA THR A 18 -1.58 16.70 14.25
C THR A 18 -2.44 15.57 14.76
N VAL A 19 -1.89 14.36 14.80
CA VAL A 19 -2.60 13.14 15.21
C VAL A 19 -1.87 12.55 16.41
N ASP A 20 -2.59 12.00 17.37
CA ASP A 20 -1.97 11.34 18.50
C ASP A 20 -1.50 9.93 18.10
N ALA A 21 -0.19 9.70 18.14
CA ALA A 21 0.42 8.40 17.86
C ALA A 21 0.21 7.49 19.08
N GLY A 22 -0.95 6.85 19.13
CA GLY A 22 -1.18 5.74 20.05
C GLY A 22 -0.29 4.54 19.69
N PRO A 23 0.03 3.65 20.64
CA PRO A 23 0.92 2.50 20.42
C PRO A 23 0.41 1.54 19.34
N SER A 24 -0.89 1.53 19.05
CA SER A 24 -1.54 0.71 18.02
C SER A 24 -1.91 1.48 16.75
N LEU A 25 -1.48 2.74 16.60
CA LEU A 25 -1.82 3.51 15.40
C LEU A 25 -1.04 3.00 14.19
N THR A 26 -1.77 2.52 13.19
CA THR A 26 -1.20 2.09 11.91
C THR A 26 -1.17 3.26 10.93
N VAL A 27 -0.34 3.12 9.90
CA VAL A 27 -0.30 4.05 8.77
C VAL A 27 -1.67 4.13 8.09
N HIS A 28 -2.39 3.02 7.98
CA HIS A 28 -3.78 3.01 7.51
C HIS A 28 -4.65 3.98 8.32
N GLY A 29 -4.63 3.88 9.66
CA GLY A 29 -5.42 4.76 10.53
C GLY A 29 -4.98 6.22 10.46
N LEU A 30 -3.68 6.48 10.31
CA LEU A 30 -3.16 7.83 10.08
C LEU A 30 -3.67 8.41 8.75
N LYS A 31 -3.72 7.60 7.70
CA LYS A 31 -4.25 8.05 6.41
C LYS A 31 -5.73 8.41 6.50
N GLU A 32 -6.53 7.61 7.20
CA GLU A 32 -7.94 7.93 7.46
C GLU A 32 -8.08 9.24 8.26
N ALA A 33 -7.21 9.46 9.26
CA ALA A 33 -7.21 10.70 10.03
C ALA A 33 -6.86 11.92 9.17
N VAL A 34 -5.84 11.82 8.31
CA VAL A 34 -5.46 12.88 7.37
C VAL A 34 -6.58 13.16 6.36
N GLU A 35 -7.28 12.14 5.88
CA GLU A 35 -8.41 12.33 4.96
C GLU A 35 -9.54 13.09 5.65
N ARG A 36 -9.84 12.74 6.90
CA ARG A 36 -10.86 13.39 7.72
C ARG A 36 -10.52 14.84 8.07
N GLU A 37 -9.26 15.13 8.41
CA GLU A 37 -8.84 16.46 8.89
C GLU A 37 -8.40 17.40 7.76
N ALA A 38 -7.62 16.90 6.80
CA ALA A 38 -7.05 17.70 5.71
C ALA A 38 -7.82 17.58 4.38
N GLY A 39 -8.84 16.71 4.31
CA GLY A 39 -9.63 16.49 3.10
C GLY A 39 -8.84 15.84 1.95
N ILE A 40 -7.67 15.27 2.24
CA ILE A 40 -6.79 14.65 1.25
C ILE A 40 -7.20 13.18 1.12
N PRO A 41 -7.70 12.70 -0.03
CA PRO A 41 -8.24 11.35 -0.14
C PRO A 41 -7.21 10.26 0.21
N PHE A 42 -7.60 9.20 0.91
CA PHE A 42 -6.71 8.14 1.42
C PHE A 42 -5.72 7.62 0.37
N LEU A 43 -6.20 7.43 -0.86
CA LEU A 43 -5.42 6.87 -1.97
C LEU A 43 -4.40 7.85 -2.58
N THR A 44 -4.57 9.15 -2.31
CA THR A 44 -3.63 10.20 -2.72
C THR A 44 -2.50 10.38 -1.71
N GLN A 45 -2.57 9.73 -0.55
CA GLN A 45 -1.63 9.97 0.53
C GLN A 45 -0.43 9.02 0.46
N LEU A 46 0.73 9.58 0.16
CA LEU A 46 2.02 8.91 0.31
C LEU A 46 2.69 9.46 1.57
N LEU A 47 2.76 8.63 2.61
CA LEU A 47 3.35 9.01 3.89
C LEU A 47 4.81 8.54 3.96
N LEU A 48 5.70 9.44 4.34
CA LEU A 48 7.13 9.19 4.52
C LEU A 48 7.55 9.52 5.95
N ALA A 49 8.33 8.67 6.58
CA ALA A 49 9.05 8.97 7.81
C ALA A 49 10.51 9.27 7.48
N GLY A 50 10.85 10.54 7.31
CA GLY A 50 12.14 10.95 6.75
C GLY A 50 12.24 10.57 5.26
N ASP A 51 13.14 9.65 4.94
CA ASP A 51 13.41 9.15 3.58
C ASP A 51 12.64 7.87 3.23
N GLN A 52 12.01 7.21 4.20
CA GLN A 52 11.39 5.91 4.01
C GLN A 52 9.88 6.01 3.83
N ARG A 53 9.38 5.29 2.84
CA ARG A 53 7.95 5.12 2.60
C ARG A 53 7.31 4.24 3.67
N LEU A 54 6.20 4.71 4.21
CA LEU A 54 5.35 3.98 5.14
C LEU A 54 4.27 3.20 4.38
N HIS A 55 4.10 1.93 4.73
CA HIS A 55 3.07 1.04 4.19
C HIS A 55 1.86 0.98 5.11
N ASP A 56 0.67 0.74 4.56
CA ASP A 56 -0.60 0.78 5.31
C ASP A 56 -0.62 -0.14 6.55
N SER A 57 0.11 -1.26 6.48
CA SER A 57 0.24 -2.24 7.57
C SER A 57 1.23 -1.85 8.67
N ASP A 58 2.07 -0.84 8.45
CA ASP A 58 3.13 -0.50 9.40
C ASP A 58 2.54 0.17 10.65
N VAL A 59 3.11 -0.17 11.80
CA VAL A 59 2.81 0.51 13.07
C VAL A 59 3.71 1.73 13.18
N LEU A 60 3.10 2.91 13.30
CA LEU A 60 3.83 4.19 13.28
C LEU A 60 4.81 4.32 14.43
N THR A 61 4.43 3.86 15.62
CA THR A 61 5.28 3.90 16.82
C THR A 61 6.60 3.18 16.56
N GLU A 62 6.56 1.96 16.02
CA GLU A 62 7.76 1.16 15.71
C GLU A 62 8.58 1.80 14.59
N ALA A 63 7.93 2.25 13.53
CA ALA A 63 8.59 2.87 12.38
C ALA A 63 9.32 4.19 12.75
N LEU A 64 8.82 4.91 13.75
CA LEU A 64 9.38 6.17 14.22
C LEU A 64 10.39 5.97 15.37
N ASP A 65 10.19 4.98 16.24
CA ASP A 65 11.07 4.70 17.38
C ASP A 65 12.35 3.97 16.96
N ALA A 66 12.29 3.16 15.90
CA ALA A 66 13.49 2.57 15.28
C ALA A 66 14.47 3.63 14.73
N ARG A 67 14.07 4.90 14.67
CA ARG A 67 14.79 6.00 14.02
C ARG A 67 15.37 7.03 14.99
N ASP A 68 15.33 6.77 16.30
CA ASP A 68 16.01 7.56 17.35
C ASP A 68 15.70 9.07 17.29
N CYS A 69 14.46 9.41 16.88
CA CYS A 69 13.99 10.77 16.79
C CYS A 69 13.71 11.31 18.21
N ALA A 70 14.72 11.88 18.87
CA ALA A 70 14.53 12.66 20.10
C ALA A 70 13.69 13.95 19.89
N GLY A 71 13.36 14.27 18.62
CA GLY A 71 12.51 15.40 18.22
C GLY A 71 11.03 15.03 18.02
N PRO A 72 10.18 16.02 17.68
CA PRO A 72 8.78 15.75 17.37
C PRO A 72 8.68 14.78 16.19
N ALA A 73 7.84 13.75 16.32
CA ALA A 73 7.60 12.82 15.23
C ALA A 73 6.93 13.56 14.06
N VAL A 74 7.67 13.70 12.96
CA VAL A 74 7.19 14.36 11.74
C VAL A 74 7.06 13.32 10.63
N VAL A 75 5.87 13.26 10.03
CA VAL A 75 5.59 12.45 8.85
C VAL A 75 5.34 13.39 7.68
N THR A 76 6.03 13.14 6.57
CA THR A 76 5.86 13.91 5.35
C THR A 76 4.79 13.28 4.48
N LEU A 77 3.78 14.08 4.10
CA LEU A 77 2.75 13.69 3.16
C LEU A 77 3.07 14.24 1.78
N LEU A 78 3.17 13.33 0.81
CA LEU A 78 3.19 13.67 -0.61
C LEU A 78 1.82 13.34 -1.20
N ARG A 79 1.26 14.30 -1.94
CA ARG A 79 0.03 14.09 -2.71
C ARG A 79 0.38 13.38 -4.01
N LEU A 80 -0.19 12.20 -4.17
CA LEU A 80 -0.07 11.38 -5.36
C LEU A 80 -0.88 12.00 -6.51
N ASP A 81 -0.38 11.85 -7.74
CA ASP A 81 -1.05 12.33 -8.94
C ASP A 81 -2.50 11.81 -9.02
N PRO A 82 -3.50 12.67 -9.28
CA PRO A 82 -4.90 12.27 -9.39
C PRO A 82 -5.13 11.13 -10.41
N ALA A 83 -4.32 11.02 -11.45
CA ALA A 83 -4.41 9.91 -12.40
C ALA A 83 -3.96 8.57 -11.77
N LYS A 84 -2.94 8.58 -10.89
CA LYS A 84 -2.57 7.39 -10.10
C LYS A 84 -3.68 7.01 -9.13
N VAL A 85 -4.41 7.98 -8.61
CA VAL A 85 -5.52 7.79 -7.67
C VAL A 85 -6.70 7.13 -8.38
N SER A 86 -7.07 7.63 -9.56
CA SER A 86 -8.09 6.98 -10.40
C SER A 86 -7.70 5.55 -10.76
N ALA A 87 -6.41 5.30 -11.04
CA ALA A 87 -5.92 3.95 -11.28
C ALA A 87 -6.04 3.03 -10.05
N LEU A 88 -5.67 3.52 -8.86
CA LEU A 88 -5.82 2.81 -7.60
C LEU A 88 -7.29 2.52 -7.27
N GLU A 89 -8.20 3.48 -7.50
CA GLU A 89 -9.63 3.29 -7.29
C GLU A 89 -10.19 2.21 -8.21
N LEU A 90 -9.84 2.27 -9.50
CA LEU A 90 -10.29 1.29 -10.48
C LEU A 90 -9.79 -0.11 -10.11
N ALA A 91 -8.52 -0.23 -9.72
CA ALA A 91 -7.95 -1.47 -9.18
C ALA A 91 -8.71 -1.98 -7.95
N ARG A 92 -9.02 -1.11 -6.98
CA ARG A 92 -9.77 -1.49 -5.75
C ARG A 92 -11.22 -1.88 -6.02
N ARG A 93 -11.83 -1.34 -7.07
CA ARG A 93 -13.16 -1.73 -7.56
C ARG A 93 -13.14 -3.05 -8.34
N GLY A 94 -11.96 -3.60 -8.63
CA GLY A 94 -11.78 -4.83 -9.40
C GLY A 94 -11.79 -4.62 -10.91
N GLY A 95 -11.56 -3.39 -11.37
CA GLY A 95 -11.40 -3.08 -12.78
C GLY A 95 -10.11 -3.70 -13.35
N PRO A 96 -10.05 -3.93 -14.67
CA PRO A 96 -8.91 -4.58 -15.28
C PRO A 96 -7.65 -3.70 -15.22
N LEU A 97 -6.50 -4.28 -14.90
CA LEU A 97 -5.22 -3.55 -15.02
C LEU A 97 -4.93 -3.12 -16.47
N SER A 98 -5.52 -3.82 -17.46
CA SER A 98 -5.37 -3.49 -18.88
C SER A 98 -6.10 -2.22 -19.34
N THR A 99 -6.99 -1.66 -18.50
CA THR A 99 -7.65 -0.37 -18.81
C THR A 99 -6.88 0.83 -18.27
N LEU A 100 -5.79 0.59 -17.53
CA LEU A 100 -4.95 1.64 -16.97
C LEU A 100 -3.83 2.00 -17.94
N ASP A 101 -3.39 3.26 -17.88
CA ASP A 101 -2.17 3.66 -18.59
C ASP A 101 -0.99 2.77 -18.18
N GLU A 102 -0.06 2.57 -19.13
CA GLU A 102 1.08 1.69 -18.95
C GLU A 102 1.91 2.06 -17.70
N ALA A 103 2.05 3.36 -17.42
CA ALA A 103 2.73 3.83 -16.22
C ALA A 103 2.09 3.31 -14.90
N TYR A 104 0.77 3.18 -14.85
CA TYR A 104 0.03 2.75 -13.64
C TYR A 104 -0.21 1.25 -13.58
N SER A 105 -0.36 0.56 -14.72
CA SER A 105 -0.36 -0.90 -14.74
C SER A 105 1.00 -1.50 -14.39
N LEU A 106 2.06 -0.68 -14.54
CA LEU A 106 3.41 -0.94 -14.06
C LEU A 106 3.65 -0.46 -12.62
N ASP A 107 2.69 0.16 -11.95
CA ASP A 107 2.85 0.61 -10.57
C ASP A 107 2.55 -0.53 -9.59
N ARG A 108 3.51 -0.83 -8.71
CA ARG A 108 3.40 -1.95 -7.77
C ARG A 108 2.21 -1.81 -6.82
N ASP A 109 1.89 -0.60 -6.37
CA ASP A 109 0.79 -0.37 -5.42
C ASP A 109 -0.56 -0.62 -6.10
N VAL A 110 -0.68 -0.18 -7.35
CA VAL A 110 -1.88 -0.39 -8.17
C VAL A 110 -2.10 -1.87 -8.44
N VAL A 111 -1.03 -2.58 -8.81
CA VAL A 111 -1.10 -4.03 -9.03
C VAL A 111 -1.44 -4.78 -7.75
N LEU A 112 -0.81 -4.44 -6.62
CA LEU A 112 -1.14 -5.04 -5.32
C LEU A 112 -2.61 -4.81 -4.94
N ALA A 113 -3.12 -3.59 -5.11
CA ALA A 113 -4.51 -3.26 -4.84
C ALA A 113 -5.47 -4.07 -5.74
N ALA A 114 -5.14 -4.23 -7.02
CA ALA A 114 -5.94 -5.00 -7.98
C ALA A 114 -5.95 -6.50 -7.61
N VAL A 115 -4.79 -7.10 -7.37
CA VAL A 115 -4.71 -8.55 -7.08
C VAL A 115 -5.25 -8.92 -5.71
N ALA A 116 -5.16 -8.02 -4.73
CA ALA A 116 -5.78 -8.22 -3.43
C ALA A 116 -7.32 -8.29 -3.55
N ARG A 117 -7.91 -7.46 -4.42
CA ARG A 117 -9.35 -7.48 -4.70
C ARG A 117 -9.77 -8.65 -5.58
N ASN A 118 -9.06 -8.89 -6.67
CA ASN A 118 -9.35 -9.93 -7.65
C ASN A 118 -8.05 -10.61 -8.05
N GLY A 119 -7.78 -11.80 -7.49
CA GLY A 119 -6.55 -12.54 -7.81
C GLY A 119 -6.38 -12.88 -9.30
N TYR A 120 -7.46 -12.87 -10.11
CA TYR A 120 -7.36 -13.00 -11.58
C TYR A 120 -6.59 -11.84 -12.23
N ALA A 121 -6.56 -10.66 -11.59
CA ALA A 121 -5.84 -9.49 -12.09
C ALA A 121 -4.34 -9.74 -12.26
N LEU A 122 -3.76 -10.75 -11.60
CA LEU A 122 -2.37 -11.17 -11.82
C LEU A 122 -2.12 -11.58 -13.28
N GLY A 123 -3.14 -12.10 -13.97
CA GLY A 123 -3.08 -12.45 -15.39
C GLY A 123 -3.00 -11.24 -16.31
N TRP A 124 -3.42 -10.06 -15.85
CA TRP A 124 -3.27 -8.78 -16.58
C TRP A 124 -2.01 -8.02 -16.17
N ALA A 125 -1.42 -8.36 -15.02
CA ALA A 125 -0.19 -7.75 -14.58
C ALA A 125 0.99 -8.11 -15.49
N ALA A 126 1.94 -7.17 -15.61
CA ALA A 126 3.17 -7.35 -16.35
C ALA A 126 3.98 -8.56 -15.83
N PRO A 127 4.78 -9.23 -16.68
CA PRO A 127 5.50 -10.46 -16.32
C PRO A 127 6.36 -10.34 -15.05
N ARG A 128 6.94 -9.15 -14.80
CA ARG A 128 7.73 -8.86 -13.60
C ARG A 128 6.95 -9.08 -12.30
N PHE A 129 5.65 -8.77 -12.29
CA PHE A 129 4.78 -8.94 -11.11
C PHE A 129 4.32 -10.37 -10.91
N ARG A 130 4.28 -11.18 -11.97
CA ARG A 130 4.06 -12.63 -11.86
C ARG A 130 5.25 -13.36 -11.23
N SER A 131 6.40 -12.70 -11.20
CA SER A 131 7.62 -13.15 -10.51
C SER A 131 7.83 -12.43 -9.17
N ASP A 132 6.96 -11.48 -8.80
CA ASP A 132 7.00 -10.80 -7.50
C ASP A 132 6.23 -11.66 -6.48
N ARG A 133 6.98 -12.20 -5.52
CA ARG A 133 6.47 -13.12 -4.51
C ARG A 133 5.34 -12.52 -3.67
N GLU A 134 5.45 -11.26 -3.28
CA GLU A 134 4.41 -10.61 -2.46
C GLU A 134 3.13 -10.39 -3.26
N VAL A 135 3.26 -9.99 -4.53
CA VAL A 135 2.12 -9.79 -5.43
C VAL A 135 1.40 -11.12 -5.68
N VAL A 136 2.14 -12.18 -5.96
CA VAL A 136 1.58 -13.53 -6.16
C VAL A 136 0.93 -14.06 -4.89
N LEU A 137 1.53 -13.83 -3.72
CA LEU A 137 0.94 -14.20 -2.44
C LEU A 137 -0.39 -13.48 -2.19
N ALA A 138 -0.43 -12.16 -2.42
CA ALA A 138 -1.64 -11.36 -2.30
C ALA A 138 -2.73 -11.86 -3.27
N ALA A 139 -2.37 -12.13 -4.53
CA ALA A 139 -3.27 -12.69 -5.53
C ALA A 139 -3.81 -14.06 -5.12
N THR A 140 -2.94 -14.95 -4.63
CA THR A 140 -3.29 -16.32 -4.21
C THR A 140 -4.22 -16.33 -3.00
N ARG A 141 -4.01 -15.40 -2.06
CA ARG A 141 -4.92 -15.20 -0.91
C ARG A 141 -6.31 -14.75 -1.36
N SER A 142 -6.39 -13.92 -2.41
CA SER A 142 -7.65 -13.45 -3.00
C SER A 142 -8.36 -14.56 -3.80
N TRP A 143 -7.62 -15.24 -4.69
CA TRP A 143 -8.11 -16.33 -5.53
C TRP A 143 -7.05 -17.42 -5.65
N CYS A 144 -7.33 -18.63 -5.15
CA CYS A 144 -6.36 -19.73 -5.13
C CYS A 144 -5.86 -20.13 -6.54
N GLY A 145 -6.67 -19.90 -7.59
CA GLY A 145 -6.30 -20.10 -8.99
C GLY A 145 -5.22 -19.13 -9.49
N ALA A 146 -4.97 -18.02 -8.78
CA ALA A 146 -3.96 -17.04 -9.17
C ALA A 146 -2.54 -17.62 -9.19
N LEU A 147 -2.27 -18.66 -8.38
CA LEU A 147 -0.96 -19.32 -8.39
C LEU A 147 -0.60 -19.87 -9.76
N GLN A 148 -1.58 -20.33 -10.56
CA GLN A 148 -1.34 -20.81 -11.92
C GLN A 148 -0.90 -19.71 -12.90
N LEU A 149 -1.20 -18.45 -12.57
CA LEU A 149 -0.81 -17.27 -13.36
C LEU A 149 0.57 -16.73 -12.97
N ALA A 150 1.14 -17.20 -11.85
CA ALA A 150 2.47 -16.84 -11.41
C ALA A 150 3.55 -17.43 -12.34
N ALA A 151 4.78 -16.89 -12.22
CA ALA A 151 5.95 -17.46 -12.87
C ALA A 151 6.19 -18.91 -12.40
N LYS A 152 6.75 -19.75 -13.27
CA LYS A 152 6.89 -21.21 -13.02
C LYS A 152 7.71 -21.51 -11.76
N GLU A 153 8.62 -20.61 -11.42
CA GLU A 153 9.48 -20.66 -10.24
C GLU A 153 8.66 -20.51 -8.96
N LEU A 154 7.65 -19.61 -8.96
CA LEU A 154 6.78 -19.34 -7.83
C LEU A 154 5.61 -20.34 -7.71
N GLN A 155 5.20 -20.99 -8.80
CA GLN A 155 4.16 -22.03 -8.78
C GLN A 155 4.48 -23.21 -7.85
N ARG A 156 5.76 -23.45 -7.59
CA ARG A 156 6.25 -24.52 -6.70
C ARG A 156 6.71 -24.00 -5.33
N ASP A 157 6.53 -22.71 -5.05
CA ASP A 157 6.88 -22.14 -3.75
C ASP A 157 5.99 -22.78 -2.66
N PRO A 158 6.58 -23.40 -1.62
CA PRO A 158 5.83 -24.12 -0.60
C PRO A 158 4.95 -23.20 0.26
N GLU A 159 5.32 -21.92 0.43
CA GLU A 159 4.47 -20.96 1.15
C GLU A 159 3.27 -20.54 0.30
N LEU A 160 3.46 -20.32 -1.00
CA LEU A 160 2.36 -20.00 -1.92
C LEU A 160 1.39 -21.17 -2.08
N LEU A 161 1.89 -22.40 -2.16
CA LEU A 161 1.07 -23.62 -2.19
C LEU A 161 0.25 -23.79 -0.91
N ARG A 162 0.84 -23.50 0.26
CA ARG A 162 0.11 -23.48 1.53
C ARG A 162 -0.98 -22.41 1.52
N ALA A 163 -0.67 -21.20 1.06
CA ALA A 163 -1.65 -20.13 0.96
C ALA A 163 -2.83 -20.48 0.03
N ALA A 164 -2.56 -21.17 -1.08
CA ALA A 164 -3.59 -21.64 -2.01
C ALA A 164 -4.46 -22.76 -1.41
N GLY A 165 -3.86 -23.66 -0.62
CA GLY A 165 -4.54 -24.81 -0.02
C GLY A 165 -5.28 -24.54 1.29
N ALA A 166 -5.05 -23.38 1.93
CA ALA A 166 -5.58 -23.07 3.26
C ALA A 166 -7.08 -22.67 3.29
N ARG A 167 -7.74 -22.47 2.15
CA ARG A 167 -9.20 -22.24 2.06
C ARG A 167 -9.87 -23.52 1.55
N ARG A 168 -10.26 -24.41 2.46
CA ARG A 168 -11.22 -25.52 2.22
C ARG A 168 -12.47 -25.28 3.04
#